data_AF-A0A2V7WIP9-F1
#
_entry.id   AF-A0A2V7WIP9-F1
#
_cell.length_a   1.000
_cell.length_b   1.000
_cell.length_c   1.000
_cell.angle_alpha   90.00
_cell.angle_beta   90.00
_cell.angle_gamma   90.00
#
_symmetry.space_group_name_H-M   'P 1'
#
loop_
_entity.id
_entity.type
_entity.pdbx_description
1 polymer ?
#
loop_
_entity_poly.entity_id
_entity_poly.type
_entity_poly.pdbx_seq_one_letter_code
_entity_poly.pdbx_strand_id
1 'polypeptide(L)'
;MISVVVPIQSEGPEIKSVLDRFCLGPAEAELLIADTGARPETLAALREIGARVLPPLGTRGAALARAALEARGKILFFLHADS
;
A
#
# COMPACT_ATOMS: atom_id res chain seq x y z
N MET A 1 16.64 -0.42 0.13
CA MET A 1 15.24 -0.57 -0.31
C MET A 1 14.34 -0.78 0.90
N ILE A 2 13.41 0.15 1.11
CA ILE A 2 12.36 0.09 2.13
C ILE A 2 11.05 -0.35 1.46
N SER A 3 10.29 -1.23 2.09
CA SER A 3 8.92 -1.55 1.69
C SER A 3 7.96 -0.78 2.57
N VAL A 4 7.29 0.22 2.00
CA VAL A 4 6.24 0.98 2.67
C VAL A 4 4.95 0.17 2.53
N VAL A 5 4.39 -0.26 3.66
CA VAL A 5 3.19 -1.09 3.72
C VAL A 5 2.05 -0.26 4.29
N VAL A 6 1.00 -0.05 3.49
CA VAL A 6 -0.14 0.79 3.85
C VAL A 6 -1.43 -0.03 3.82
N PRO A 7 -2.18 -0.14 4.94
CA PRO A 7 -3.53 -0.67 4.91
C PRO A 7 -4.47 0.34 4.26
N ILE A 8 -5.35 -0.13 3.37
CA ILE A 8 -6.43 0.68 2.77
C ILE A 8 -7.75 -0.09 2.92
N GLN A 9 -8.81 0.63 3.31
CA GLN A 9 -10.14 0.06 3.52
C GLN A 9 -11.27 0.93 2.97
N SER A 10 -11.28 2.23 3.26
CA SER A 10 -12.44 3.10 2.98
C SER A 10 -12.06 4.49 2.46
N GLU A 11 -10.76 4.76 2.41
CA GLU A 11 -10.16 5.95 1.84
C GLU A 11 -10.63 6.14 0.39
N GLY A 12 -10.88 7.38 -0.01
CA GLY A 12 -11.18 7.70 -1.39
C GLY A 12 -9.93 7.78 -2.27
N PRO A 13 -10.12 7.89 -3.59
CA PRO A 13 -9.03 7.94 -4.56
C PRO A 13 -8.05 9.10 -4.34
N GLU A 14 -8.47 10.16 -3.64
CA GLU A 14 -7.64 11.29 -3.23
C GLU A 14 -6.42 10.90 -2.37
N ILE A 15 -6.47 9.74 -1.69
CA ILE A 15 -5.36 9.23 -0.89
C ILE A 15 -4.09 9.00 -1.73
N LYS A 16 -4.24 8.83 -3.06
CA LYS A 16 -3.08 8.73 -3.96
C LYS A 16 -2.17 9.94 -3.85
N SER A 17 -2.71 11.14 -3.63
CA SER A 17 -1.91 12.38 -3.53
C SER A 17 -0.97 12.37 -2.32
N VAL A 18 -1.40 11.72 -1.22
CA VAL A 18 -0.59 11.54 -0.02
C VAL A 18 0.45 10.44 -0.22
N LEU A 19 0.07 9.37 -0.91
CA LEU A 19 0.91 8.18 -1.04
C LEU A 19 1.91 8.23 -2.19
N ASP A 20 1.69 9.09 -3.19
CA ASP A 20 2.59 9.30 -4.34
C ASP A 20 4.02 9.64 -3.91
N ARG A 21 4.17 10.38 -2.80
CA ARG A 21 5.49 10.71 -2.22
C ARG A 21 6.30 9.50 -1.74
N PHE A 22 5.66 8.34 -1.56
CA PHE A 22 6.33 7.09 -1.17
C PHE A 22 6.67 6.20 -2.37
N CYS A 23 6.20 6.56 -3.56
CA CYS A 23 6.64 5.97 -4.82
C CYS A 23 7.95 6.64 -5.28
N LEU A 24 8.97 6.57 -4.41
CA LEU A 24 10.30 7.18 -4.60
C LEU A 24 11.16 6.40 -5.62
N GLY A 25 10.69 6.29 -6.85
CA GLY A 25 11.41 5.62 -7.95
C GLY A 25 11.80 4.15 -7.66
N PRO A 26 12.31 3.43 -8.68
CA PRO A 26 12.57 1.99 -8.56
C PRO A 26 13.75 1.61 -7.65
N ALA A 27 14.57 2.57 -7.19
CA ALA A 27 15.82 2.27 -6.49
C ALA A 27 15.74 2.32 -4.95
N GLU A 28 14.81 3.07 -4.36
CA GLU A 28 14.87 3.39 -2.93
C GLU A 28 13.71 2.83 -2.10
N ALA A 29 12.49 2.82 -2.64
CA ALA A 29 11.31 2.30 -1.94
C ALA A 29 10.31 1.61 -2.89
N GLU A 30 9.56 0.64 -2.35
CA GLU A 30 8.31 0.18 -2.97
C GLU A 30 7.14 0.48 -2.04
N LEU A 31 5.97 0.71 -2.63
CA LEU A 31 4.71 0.89 -1.93
C LEU A 31 3.82 -0.34 -2.12
N LEU A 32 3.53 -1.06 -1.04
CA LEU A 32 2.57 -2.15 -1.02
C LEU A 32 1.28 -1.72 -0.33
N ILE A 33 0.16 -1.97 -0.99
CA ILE A 33 -1.17 -1.72 -0.44
C ILE A 33 -1.75 -3.04 0.07
N ALA A 34 -2.00 -3.08 1.38
CA ALA A 34 -2.73 -4.13 2.05
C ALA A 34 -4.23 -3.80 2.01
N ASP A 35 -4.90 -4.24 0.94
CA ASP A 35 -6.34 -4.03 0.75
C ASP A 35 -7.16 -4.84 1.77
N THR A 36 -8.16 -4.20 2.36
CA THR A 36 -9.11 -4.80 3.32
C THR A 36 -10.57 -4.54 2.96
N GLY A 37 -10.83 -4.14 1.70
CA GLY A 37 -12.17 -3.86 1.18
C GLY A 37 -12.33 -2.46 0.57
N ALA A 38 -11.23 -1.91 0.03
CA ALA A 38 -11.24 -0.60 -0.62
C ALA A 38 -12.14 -0.57 -1.85
N ARG A 39 -12.64 0.63 -2.19
CA ARG A 39 -13.45 0.83 -3.39
C ARG A 39 -12.59 0.66 -4.65
N PRO A 40 -13.14 0.13 -5.77
CA PRO A 40 -12.37 -0.10 -7.00
C PRO A 40 -11.65 1.14 -7.52
N GLU A 41 -12.28 2.32 -7.43
CA GLU A 41 -11.70 3.59 -7.85
C GLU A 41 -10.47 3.98 -7.01
N THR A 42 -10.46 3.68 -5.71
CA THR A 42 -9.30 3.89 -4.83
C THR A 42 -8.15 2.98 -5.24
N LEU A 43 -8.44 1.70 -5.51
CA LEU A 43 -7.41 0.75 -5.94
C LEU A 43 -6.83 1.09 -7.32
N ALA A 44 -7.66 1.61 -8.24
CA ALA A 44 -7.19 2.09 -9.55
C ALA A 44 -6.24 3.28 -9.38
N ALA A 45 -6.65 4.28 -8.60
CA ALA A 45 -5.87 5.46 -8.26
C ALA A 45 -4.50 5.13 -7.65
N LEU A 46 -4.41 4.10 -6.80
CA LEU A 46 -3.16 3.66 -6.19
C LEU A 46 -2.24 2.93 -7.19
N ARG A 47 -2.80 2.16 -8.12
CA ARG A 47 -2.01 1.53 -9.19
C ARG A 47 -1.43 2.55 -10.16
N GLU A 48 -2.15 3.64 -10.43
CA GLU A 48 -1.67 4.74 -11.30
C GLU A 48 -0.35 5.36 -10.81
N ILE A 49 -0.19 5.49 -9.49
CA ILE A 49 1.04 6.02 -8.89
C ILE A 49 2.14 4.95 -8.73
N GLY A 50 1.93 3.73 -9.26
CA GLY A 50 2.91 2.65 -9.22
C GLY A 50 2.88 1.78 -7.95
N ALA A 51 1.84 1.89 -7.11
CA ALA A 51 1.71 1.05 -5.93
C ALA A 51 1.39 -0.41 -6.31
N ARG A 52 2.00 -1.37 -5.60
CA ARG A 52 1.64 -2.78 -5.66
C ARG A 52 0.44 -3.04 -4.77
N VAL A 53 -0.74 -3.12 -5.38
CA VAL A 53 -1.98 -3.46 -4.67
C VAL A 53 -2.14 -4.97 -4.56
N LEU A 54 -2.08 -5.48 -3.33
CA LEU A 54 -2.33 -6.90 -3.06
C LEU A 54 -3.84 -7.16 -2.97
N PRO A 55 -4.32 -8.31 -3.46
CA PRO A 55 -5.72 -8.71 -3.30
C PRO A 55 -6.14 -8.74 -1.83
N PRO A 56 -7.40 -8.40 -1.53
CA PRO A 56 -7.87 -8.32 -0.16
C PRO A 56 -7.80 -9.67 0.53
N LEU A 57 -7.42 -9.67 1.80
CA LEU A 57 -7.30 -10.88 2.61
C LEU A 57 -7.85 -10.68 4.02
N GLY A 58 -9.08 -11.14 4.25
CA GLY A 58 -9.67 -11.30 5.58
C GLY A 58 -9.57 -10.03 6.44
N THR A 59 -8.87 -10.13 7.57
CA THR A 59 -8.69 -9.03 8.51
C THR A 59 -7.53 -8.12 8.12
N ARG A 60 -7.50 -6.90 8.66
CA ARG A 60 -6.35 -5.99 8.52
C ARG A 60 -5.03 -6.64 8.90
N GLY A 61 -5.00 -7.44 9.97
CA GLY A 61 -3.80 -8.17 10.38
C GLY A 61 -3.32 -9.18 9.33
N ALA A 62 -4.24 -9.93 8.73
CA ALA A 62 -3.90 -10.90 7.69
C ALA A 62 -3.40 -10.21 6.40
N ALA A 63 -4.06 -9.12 5.98
CA ALA A 63 -3.64 -8.32 4.83
C ALA A 63 -2.23 -7.72 5.04
N LEU A 64 -1.95 -7.16 6.22
CA LEU A 64 -0.63 -6.62 6.56
C LEU A 64 0.45 -7.71 6.64
N ALA A 65 0.14 -8.86 7.24
CA ALA A 65 1.06 -10.00 7.29
C ALA A 65 1.41 -10.51 5.88
N ARG A 66 0.41 -10.59 4.99
CA ARG A 66 0.63 -10.93 3.58
C ARG A 66 1.51 -9.88 2.90
N ALA A 67 1.25 -8.60 3.09
CA ALA A 67 2.07 -7.53 2.50
C ALA A 67 3.52 -7.58 2.98
N ALA A 68 3.75 -7.87 4.26
CA ALA A 68 5.08 -8.07 4.82
C ALA A 68 5.81 -9.27 4.19
N LEU A 69 5.10 -10.36 3.89
CA LEU A 69 5.66 -11.55 3.24
C LEU A 69 5.97 -11.32 1.75
N GLU A 70 5.18 -10.49 1.06
CA GLU A 70 5.38 -10.18 -0.37
C GLU A 70 6.31 -8.98 -0.62
N ALA A 71 6.76 -8.32 0.45
CA ALA A 71 7.71 -7.22 0.42
C ALA A 71 9.11 -7.71 -0.03
N ARG A 72 9.79 -6.87 -0.79
CA ARG A 72 11.14 -7.08 -1.34
C ARG A 72 12.20 -6.29 -0.58
N GLY A 73 11.80 -5.27 0.16
CA GLY A 73 12.68 -4.43 0.97
C GLY A 73 13.20 -5.16 2.20
N LYS A 74 14.42 -4.81 2.63
CA LYS A 74 15.02 -5.35 3.86
C LYS A 74 14.45 -4.71 5.12
N ILE A 75 13.81 -3.55 4.96
CA ILE A 75 13.15 -2.78 6.02
C ILE A 75 11.68 -2.68 5.64
N LEU A 76 10.80 -3.02 6.58
CA LEU A 76 9.37 -2.83 6.44
C LEU A 76 8.96 -1.58 7.22
N PHE A 77 8.33 -0.62 6.53
CA PHE A 77 7.78 0.58 7.14
C PHE A 77 6.25 0.52 7.04
N PHE A 78 5.59 0.21 8.15
CA PHE A 78 4.14 0.22 8.22
C PHE A 78 3.65 1.65 8.46
N LEU A 79 2.89 2.17 7.51
CA LEU A 79 2.36 3.52 7.54
C LEU A 79 0.83 3.46 7.48
N HIS A 80 0.15 4.11 8.44
CA HIS A 80 -1.30 4.23 8.38
C HIS A 80 -1.68 5.41 7.49
N ALA A 81 -2.76 5.25 6.70
CA ALA A 81 -3.22 6.28 5.79
C ALA A 81 -3.75 7.55 6.49
N ASP A 82 -3.99 7.49 7.81
CA ASP A 82 -4.47 8.58 8.68
C ASP A 82 -3.38 9.20 9.57
N SER A 83 -2.10 8.83 9.35
CA SER A 83 -0.95 9.38 10.09
C SER A 83 -0.50 10.76 9.60
#